data_AF-A0A562GF93-F1
#
_entry.id   AF-A0A562GF93-F1
#
_cell.length_a   1.000
_cell.length_b   1.000
_cell.length_c   1.000
_cell.angle_alpha   90.00
_cell.angle_beta   90.00
_cell.angle_gamma   90.00
#
_symmetry.space_group_name_H-M   'P 1'
#
loop_
_entity.id
_entity.type
_entity.pdbx_description
1 polymer ?
#
loop_
_entity_poly.entity_id
_entity_poly.type
_entity_poly.pdbx_seq_one_letter_code
_entity_poly.pdbx_strand_id
1 'polypeptide(L)'
;MYIIKTMADVRRLKLAGSISSELAAHFARKMNQLKENFAPELDLEEFNLETYGVFGILEASDQDLTVIGLPESLALIMPEWVSRLAVGGEVYYIMYIMADNDYIDQVYLPDAIMPDILRLWLSEQPVEEESGEAETDGVNQPF
;
A
#
# COMPACT_ATOMS: atom_id res chain seq x y z
N MET A 1 8.37 6.04 7.76
CA MET A 1 7.13 5.55 7.12
C MET A 1 6.71 6.55 6.08
N TYR A 2 6.35 6.06 4.89
CA TYR A 2 5.75 6.90 3.85
C TYR A 2 4.24 6.70 3.82
N ILE A 3 3.49 7.79 3.86
CA ILE A 3 2.05 7.79 3.66
C ILE A 3 1.77 8.39 2.29
N ILE A 4 1.06 7.64 1.46
CA ILE A 4 0.62 8.03 0.13
C ILE A 4 -0.85 8.37 0.21
N LYS A 5 -1.17 9.62 -0.12
CA LYS A 5 -2.54 10.14 -0.19
C LYS A 5 -2.92 10.51 -1.62
N THR A 6 -1.95 10.96 -2.41
CA THR A 6 -2.16 11.51 -3.74
C THR A 6 -1.15 10.96 -4.75
N MET A 7 -1.44 11.11 -6.05
CA MET A 7 -0.47 10.80 -7.10
C MET A 7 0.81 11.63 -7.01
N ALA A 8 0.75 12.84 -6.44
CA ALA A 8 1.93 13.66 -6.19
C ALA A 8 2.87 13.00 -5.18
N ASP A 9 2.33 12.32 -4.16
CA ASP A 9 3.14 11.56 -3.20
C ASP A 9 3.84 10.37 -3.88
N VAL A 10 3.11 9.61 -4.72
CA VAL A 10 3.68 8.49 -5.50
C VAL A 10 4.85 8.97 -6.35
N ARG A 11 4.67 10.08 -7.09
CA ARG A 11 5.73 10.66 -7.93
C ARG A 11 6.92 11.13 -7.10
N ARG A 12 6.67 11.80 -5.97
CA ARG A 12 7.73 12.28 -5.08
C ARG A 12 8.58 11.12 -4.57
N LEU A 13 7.94 10.04 -4.12
CA LEU A 13 8.65 8.84 -3.63
C LEU A 13 9.43 8.14 -4.73
N LYS A 14 8.84 8.01 -5.94
CA LYS A 14 9.53 7.46 -7.11
C LYS A 14 10.78 8.28 -7.47
N LEU A 15 10.64 9.61 -7.55
CA LEU A 15 11.74 10.52 -7.88
C LEU A 15 12.84 10.53 -6.82
N ALA A 16 12.48 10.36 -5.55
CA ALA A 16 13.43 10.24 -4.44
C ALA A 16 14.16 8.89 -4.39
N GLY A 17 13.71 7.89 -5.18
CA GLY A 17 14.22 6.52 -5.12
C GLY A 17 13.75 5.75 -3.88
N SER A 18 12.75 6.26 -3.16
CA SER A 18 12.17 5.60 -1.98
C SER A 18 11.30 4.39 -2.35
N ILE A 19 10.79 4.36 -3.59
CA ILE A 19 10.04 3.23 -4.16
C ILE A 19 10.50 2.93 -5.59
N SER A 20 10.39 1.67 -6.00
CA SER A 20 10.67 1.24 -7.37
C SER A 20 9.66 1.81 -8.37
N SER A 21 10.01 1.81 -9.66
CA SER A 21 9.10 2.29 -10.72
C SER A 21 7.87 1.38 -10.85
N GLU A 22 8.06 0.09 -10.61
CA GLU A 22 7.06 -0.95 -10.65
C GLU A 22 6.08 -0.80 -9.49
N LEU A 23 6.57 -0.54 -8.27
CA LEU A 23 5.69 -0.27 -7.12
C LEU A 23 4.93 1.05 -7.31
N ALA A 24 5.57 2.08 -7.86
CA ALA A 24 4.88 3.34 -8.20
C ALA A 24 3.76 3.13 -9.23
N ALA A 25 4.00 2.30 -10.25
CA ALA A 25 2.97 1.94 -11.23
C ALA A 25 1.82 1.16 -10.59
N HIS A 26 2.13 0.23 -9.68
CA HIS A 26 1.13 -0.49 -8.90
C HIS A 26 0.22 0.44 -8.11
N PHE A 27 0.80 1.41 -7.38
CA PHE A 27 0.00 2.39 -6.64
C PHE A 27 -0.92 3.20 -7.53
N ALA A 28 -0.44 3.70 -8.67
CA ALA A 28 -1.28 4.49 -9.56
C ALA A 28 -2.44 3.67 -10.17
N ARG A 29 -2.21 2.39 -10.51
CA ARG A 29 -3.29 1.50 -10.94
C ARG A 29 -4.35 1.36 -9.86
N LYS A 30 -3.94 1.08 -8.61
CA LYS A 30 -4.86 0.98 -7.47
C LYS A 30 -5.61 2.28 -7.22
N MET A 31 -4.92 3.43 -7.24
CA MET A 31 -5.56 4.73 -7.10
C MET A 31 -6.56 5.00 -8.22
N ASN A 32 -6.23 4.65 -9.47
CA ASN A 32 -7.14 4.81 -10.60
C ASN A 32 -8.37 3.90 -10.47
N GLN A 33 -8.20 2.64 -10.05
CA GLN A 33 -9.33 1.74 -9.80
C GLN A 33 -10.25 2.27 -8.69
N LEU A 34 -9.69 2.77 -7.59
CA LEU A 34 -10.48 3.40 -6.53
C LEU A 34 -11.21 4.64 -7.04
N LYS A 35 -10.53 5.51 -7.78
CA LYS A 35 -11.11 6.68 -8.41
C LYS A 35 -12.26 6.32 -9.35
N GLU A 36 -12.08 5.35 -10.24
CA GLU A 36 -13.12 4.89 -11.17
C GLU A 36 -14.35 4.33 -10.44
N ASN A 37 -14.15 3.69 -9.29
CA ASN A 37 -15.25 3.09 -8.52
C ASN A 37 -15.99 4.10 -7.63
N PHE A 38 -15.29 5.09 -7.06
CA PHE A 38 -15.84 5.96 -6.01
C PHE A 38 -15.98 7.44 -6.41
N ALA A 39 -15.19 7.93 -7.36
CA ALA A 39 -15.20 9.31 -7.83
C ALA A 39 -14.83 9.39 -9.34
N PRO A 40 -15.59 8.73 -10.23
CA PRO A 40 -15.24 8.61 -11.65
C PRO A 40 -15.12 9.97 -12.36
N GLU A 41 -15.80 11.00 -11.84
CA GLU A 41 -15.79 12.37 -12.34
C GLU A 41 -14.50 13.15 -12.04
N LEU A 42 -13.71 12.73 -11.04
CA LEU A 42 -12.45 13.39 -10.71
C LEU A 42 -11.34 12.94 -11.64
N ASP A 43 -10.39 13.85 -11.89
CA ASP A 43 -9.10 13.49 -12.49
C ASP A 43 -8.23 12.76 -11.46
N LEU A 44 -7.38 11.84 -11.92
CA LEU A 44 -6.51 11.06 -11.04
C LEU A 44 -5.53 11.94 -10.23
N GLU A 45 -5.18 13.12 -10.75
CA GLU A 45 -4.35 14.12 -10.06
C GLU A 45 -5.06 14.80 -8.89
N GLU A 46 -6.39 14.87 -8.95
CA GLU A 46 -7.23 15.50 -7.93
C GLU A 46 -7.75 14.47 -6.90
N PHE A 47 -7.63 13.18 -7.23
CA PHE A 47 -8.04 12.09 -6.34
C PHE A 47 -7.14 11.98 -5.12
N ASN A 48 -7.76 11.94 -3.94
CA ASN A 48 -7.08 11.88 -2.64
C ASN A 48 -7.66 10.74 -1.80
N LEU A 49 -6.78 9.86 -1.30
CA LEU A 49 -7.11 8.68 -0.51
C LEU A 49 -7.54 8.98 0.93
N GLU A 50 -7.47 10.22 1.42
CA GLU A 50 -7.86 10.56 2.79
C GLU A 50 -9.29 10.13 3.15
N THR A 51 -10.18 10.03 2.16
CA THR A 51 -11.56 9.56 2.34
C THR A 51 -11.82 8.21 1.69
N TYR A 52 -10.77 7.44 1.35
CA TYR A 52 -10.90 6.14 0.68
C TYR A 52 -9.93 5.07 1.23
N GLY A 53 -9.14 5.41 2.26
CA GLY A 53 -8.10 4.56 2.84
C GLY A 53 -6.73 4.85 2.23
N VAL A 54 -5.77 5.23 3.07
CA VAL A 54 -4.42 5.63 2.63
C VAL A 54 -3.53 4.41 2.40
N PHE A 55 -2.46 4.60 1.64
CA PHE A 55 -1.41 3.58 1.54
C PHE A 55 -0.21 3.98 2.40
N GLY A 56 0.19 3.11 3.32
CA GLY A 56 1.40 3.23 4.12
C GLY A 56 2.49 2.30 3.61
N ILE A 57 3.74 2.74 3.59
CA ILE A 57 4.92 1.89 3.34
C ILE A 57 5.84 1.98 4.54
N LEU A 58 6.14 0.84 5.15
CA LEU A 58 7.07 0.77 6.27
C LEU A 58 8.52 0.82 5.79
N GLU A 59 9.33 1.57 6.52
CA GLU A 59 10.78 1.65 6.40
C GLU A 59 11.45 0.86 7.54
N ALA A 60 12.72 0.52 7.38
CA ALA A 60 13.45 -0.31 8.35
C ALA A 60 13.55 0.31 9.75
N SER A 61 13.45 1.64 9.84
CA SER A 61 13.47 2.39 11.10
C SER A 61 12.09 2.57 11.74
N ASP A 62 11.01 2.17 11.07
CA ASP A 62 9.66 2.33 11.59
C ASP A 62 9.36 1.27 12.64
N GLN A 63 9.42 1.69 13.91
CA GLN A 63 9.06 0.85 15.06
C GLN A 63 7.74 1.28 15.69
N ASP A 64 7.13 2.36 15.20
CA ASP A 64 5.93 2.98 15.73
C ASP A 64 4.93 3.22 14.59
N LEU A 65 3.79 2.53 14.66
CA LEU A 65 2.72 2.59 13.66
C LEU A 65 1.58 3.54 14.05
N THR A 66 1.70 4.21 15.20
CA THR A 66 0.68 5.16 15.66
C THR A 66 0.48 6.33 14.72
N VAL A 67 1.48 6.64 13.89
CA VAL A 67 1.42 7.71 12.88
C VAL A 67 0.35 7.47 11.79
N ILE A 68 -0.06 6.21 11.56
CA ILE A 68 -1.20 5.83 10.72
C ILE A 68 -2.40 5.35 11.54
N GLY A 69 -2.48 5.74 12.81
CA GLY A 69 -3.59 5.39 13.69
C GLY A 69 -3.59 3.94 14.19
N LEU A 70 -2.49 3.20 14.00
CA LEU A 70 -2.38 1.81 14.41
C LEU A 70 -1.72 1.64 15.78
N PRO A 71 -1.95 0.52 16.48
CA PRO A 71 -1.26 0.21 17.74
C PRO A 71 0.27 0.24 17.61
N GLU A 72 0.96 0.61 18.70
CA GLU A 72 2.44 0.64 18.80
C GLU A 72 3.10 -0.70 18.45
N SER A 73 2.37 -1.80 18.56
CA SER A 73 2.84 -3.14 18.22
C SER A 73 1.96 -3.77 17.15
N LEU A 74 2.62 -4.30 16.13
CA LEU A 74 1.99 -5.10 15.08
C LEU A 74 1.29 -6.36 15.58
N ALA A 75 1.73 -6.92 16.72
CA ALA A 75 1.02 -8.05 17.34
C ALA A 75 -0.36 -7.67 17.90
N LEU A 76 -0.63 -6.36 18.03
CA LEU A 76 -1.92 -5.82 18.45
C LEU A 76 -2.78 -5.39 17.25
N ILE A 77 -2.23 -5.44 16.04
CA ILE A 77 -2.99 -5.21 14.81
C ILE A 77 -3.71 -6.50 14.45
N MET A 78 -5.02 -6.39 14.24
CA MET A 78 -5.84 -7.45 13.66
C MET A 78 -6.26 -6.96 12.28
N PRO A 79 -5.50 -7.28 11.22
CA PRO A 79 -5.91 -6.89 9.87
C PRO A 79 -7.16 -7.67 9.48
N GLU A 80 -7.96 -7.09 8.60
CA GLU A 80 -9.12 -7.78 8.04
C GLU A 80 -8.67 -8.89 7.09
N TRP A 81 -7.61 -8.65 6.32
CA TRP A 81 -6.88 -9.68 5.58
C TRP A 81 -5.45 -9.26 5.28
N VAL A 82 -4.66 -10.22 4.83
CA VAL A 82 -3.28 -10.02 4.40
C VAL A 82 -3.10 -10.53 2.98
N SER A 83 -2.43 -9.72 2.16
CA SER A 83 -2.01 -10.13 0.82
C SER A 83 -0.50 -10.10 0.66
N ARG A 84 0.00 -10.78 -0.36
CA ARG A 84 1.41 -10.78 -0.75
C ARG A 84 1.55 -10.30 -2.18
N LEU A 85 2.40 -9.30 -2.38
CA LEU A 85 2.67 -8.68 -3.67
C LEU A 85 4.14 -8.87 -4.03
N ALA A 86 4.41 -9.50 -5.17
CA ALA A 86 5.73 -9.50 -5.79
C ALA A 86 5.76 -8.49 -6.94
N VAL A 87 6.58 -7.46 -6.83
CA VAL A 87 6.65 -6.36 -7.82
C VAL A 87 8.07 -5.79 -7.88
N GLY A 88 8.61 -5.58 -9.09
CA GLY A 88 9.97 -5.04 -9.26
C GLY A 88 11.09 -5.91 -8.67
N GLY A 89 10.86 -7.21 -8.47
CA GLY A 89 11.81 -8.11 -7.79
C GLY A 89 11.80 -8.00 -6.26
N GLU A 90 10.94 -7.13 -5.71
CA GLU A 90 10.71 -6.98 -4.28
C GLU A 90 9.41 -7.71 -3.88
N VAL A 91 9.34 -8.13 -2.62
CA VAL A 91 8.16 -8.78 -2.04
C VAL A 91 7.63 -7.91 -0.91
N TYR A 92 6.34 -7.63 -0.96
CA TYR A 92 5.61 -6.90 0.06
C TYR A 92 4.51 -7.78 0.63
N TYR A 93 4.34 -7.73 1.94
CA TYR A 93 3.08 -8.12 2.58
C TYR A 93 2.22 -6.88 2.74
N ILE A 94 0.94 -6.99 2.43
CA ILE A 94 -0.02 -5.89 2.47
C ILE A 94 -1.04 -6.24 3.53
N MET A 95 -1.07 -5.45 4.61
CA MET A 95 -2.11 -5.56 5.62
C MET A 95 -3.23 -4.59 5.27
N TYR A 96 -4.45 -5.11 5.24
CA TYR A 96 -5.66 -4.32 5.06
C TYR A 96 -6.30 -4.10 6.42
N ILE A 97 -6.35 -2.84 6.84
CA ILE A 97 -6.73 -2.49 8.21
C ILE A 97 -7.89 -1.51 8.18
N MET A 98 -8.95 -1.88 8.88
CA MET A 98 -10.12 -1.04 9.08
C MET A 98 -9.95 -0.26 10.39
N ALA A 99 -9.37 0.94 10.30
CA ALA A 99 -9.13 1.80 11.48
C ALA A 99 -10.42 2.49 11.98
N ASP A 100 -11.34 2.76 11.05
CA ASP A 100 -12.71 3.21 11.30
C ASP A 100 -13.71 2.41 10.43
N ASN A 101 -15.02 2.54 10.67
CA ASN A 101 -16.03 1.73 9.98
C ASN A 101 -16.24 2.11 8.50
N ASP A 102 -15.49 3.09 7.97
CA ASP A 102 -15.80 3.69 6.68
C ASP A 102 -14.79 3.29 5.60
N TYR A 103 -13.49 3.11 5.93
CA TYR A 103 -12.46 2.83 4.93
C TYR A 103 -11.38 1.83 5.40
N ILE A 104 -10.61 1.31 4.44
CA ILE A 104 -9.55 0.33 4.69
C ILE A 104 -8.21 0.91 4.26
N ASP A 105 -7.33 1.12 5.23
CA ASP A 105 -5.95 1.49 4.98
C ASP A 105 -5.14 0.26 4.55
N GLN A 106 -4.17 0.49 3.67
CA GLN A 106 -3.27 -0.56 3.19
C GLN A 106 -1.85 -0.28 3.65
N VAL A 107 -1.27 -1.18 4.44
CA VAL A 107 0.10 -1.05 4.93
C VAL A 107 0.99 -2.07 4.22
N TYR A 108 1.97 -1.57 3.47
CA TYR A 108 2.94 -2.33 2.72
C TYR A 108 4.19 -2.54 3.58
N LEU A 109 4.50 -3.81 3.85
CA LEU A 109 5.64 -4.26 4.61
C LEU A 109 6.62 -4.96 3.66
N PRO A 110 7.77 -4.35 3.34
CA PRO A 110 8.77 -5.01 2.52
C PRO A 110 9.34 -6.22 3.28
N ASP A 111 9.38 -7.39 2.64
CA ASP A 111 9.87 -8.62 3.27
C ASP A 111 11.29 -8.44 3.79
N ALA A 112 12.16 -7.79 3.00
CA ALA A 112 13.58 -7.64 3.28
C ALA A 112 13.91 -6.98 4.63
N ILE A 113 13.03 -6.13 5.15
CA ILE A 113 13.24 -5.38 6.39
C ILE A 113 12.36 -5.87 7.54
N MET A 114 11.58 -6.92 7.31
CA MET A 114 10.56 -7.36 8.24
C MET A 114 11.15 -8.12 9.45
N PRO A 115 10.87 -7.68 10.69
CA PRO A 115 11.19 -8.42 11.91
C PRO A 115 10.70 -9.87 11.94
N ASP A 116 11.48 -10.79 12.52
CA ASP A 116 11.15 -12.22 12.62
C ASP A 116 9.82 -12.49 13.33
N ILE A 117 9.49 -11.71 14.35
CA ILE A 117 8.22 -11.85 15.08
C ILE A 117 7.01 -11.63 14.16
N LEU A 118 7.14 -10.74 13.18
CA LEU A 118 6.08 -10.46 12.20
C LEU A 118 6.03 -11.51 11.12
N ARG A 119 7.19 -11.97 10.65
CA ARG A 119 7.26 -13.09 9.72
C ARG A 119 6.56 -14.32 10.31
N LEU A 120 6.78 -14.59 11.60
CA LEU A 120 6.11 -15.68 12.31
C LEU A 120 4.61 -15.44 12.39
N TRP A 121 4.17 -14.26 12.84
CA TRP A 121 2.75 -13.93 12.93
C TRP A 121 2.03 -13.98 11.56
N LEU A 122 2.66 -13.48 10.49
CA LEU A 122 2.15 -13.55 9.12
C LEU A 122 2.03 -14.99 8.60
N SER A 123 2.94 -15.88 9.02
CA SER A 123 2.88 -17.30 8.63
C SER A 123 1.66 -18.04 9.20
N GLU A 124 1.01 -17.46 10.21
CA GLU A 124 -0.21 -17.96 10.82
C GLU A 124 -1.49 -17.37 10.18
N GLN A 125 -1.35 -16.34 9.34
CA GLN A 125 -2.47 -15.72 8.64
C GLN A 125 -2.74 -16.38 7.28
N PRO A 126 -4.00 -16.45 6.82
CA PRO A 126 -4.27 -16.75 5.42
C PRO A 126 -3.75 -15.58 4.56
N VAL A 127 -2.84 -15.87 3.63
CA VAL A 127 -2.24 -14.87 2.73
C VAL A 127 -2.72 -15.08 1.30
N GLU A 128 -3.29 -14.04 0.71
CA GLU A 128 -3.71 -14.03 -0.70
C GLU A 128 -2.64 -13.42 -1.61
N GLU A 129 -2.35 -14.00 -2.77
CA GLU A 129 -1.40 -13.40 -3.71
C GLU A 129 -2.07 -12.27 -4.51
N GLU A 130 -1.50 -11.07 -4.48
CA GLU A 130 -1.87 -9.95 -5.33
C GLU A 130 -1.09 -9.99 -6.64
N SER A 131 -1.80 -9.84 -7.76
CA SER A 131 -1.18 -9.75 -9.08
C SER A 131 -0.39 -8.45 -9.21
N GLY A 132 0.95 -8.54 -9.23
CA GLY A 132 1.83 -7.41 -9.50
C GLY A 132 1.94 -7.05 -10.99
N GLU A 133 1.44 -7.91 -11.88
CA GLU A 133 1.57 -7.76 -13.31
C GLU A 133 0.68 -6.64 -13.86
N ALA A 134 1.27 -5.81 -14.73
CA ALA A 134 0.52 -4.94 -15.59
C ALA A 134 -0.22 -5.82 -16.61
N GLU A 135 -1.52 -6.00 -16.45
CA GLU A 135 -2.36 -6.26 -17.62
C GLU A 135 -2.18 -5.04 -18.53
N THR A 136 -1.35 -5.20 -19.56
CA THR A 136 -1.16 -4.21 -20.61
C THR A 136 -2.38 -4.22 -21.52
N ASP A 137 -3.52 -3.76 -21.02
CA ASP A 137 -4.64 -3.35 -21.86
C ASP A 137 -4.56 -1.85 -22.09
N GLY A 138 -3.68 -1.46 -23.02
CA GLY A 138 -3.85 -0.28 -23.89
C GLY A 138 -3.94 1.13 -23.26
N VAL A 139 -3.86 1.31 -21.95
CA VAL A 139 -3.90 2.64 -21.33
C VAL A 139 -2.47 3.13 -21.14
N ASN A 140 -2.07 4.08 -21.99
CA ASN A 140 -0.95 4.98 -21.71
C ASN A 140 -1.26 5.73 -20.41
N GLN A 141 -0.89 5.17 -19.27
CA GLN A 141 -0.86 5.91 -18.02
C GLN A 141 0.32 6.90 -18.11
N PRO A 142 0.10 8.20 -17.83
CA PRO A 142 1.15 9.19 -17.95
C PRO A 142 2.20 8.96 -16.86
N PHE A 143 3.29 8.31 -17.23
CA PHE A 143 4.49 8.15 -16.42
C PHE A 143 5.74 8.53 -17.19
#